data_AF-A0A2N1QQZ2-F1
#
_entry.id   AF-A0A2N1QQZ2-F1
#
_cell.length_a   1.000
_cell.length_b   1.000
_cell.length_c   1.000
_cell.angle_alpha   90.00
_cell.angle_beta   90.00
_cell.angle_gamma   90.00
#
_symmetry.space_group_name_H-M   'P 1'
#
loop_
_entity.id
_entity.type
_entity.pdbx_description
1 polymer ?
#
loop_
_entity_poly.entity_id
_entity_poly.type
_entity_poly.pdbx_seq_one_letter_code
_entity_poly.pdbx_strand_id
1 'polypeptide(L)'
;SPQERGKLIAYINIKLSSMGLPVYSKEGTGFIELASDMLESFRQKDRLLSGYLPPVDRRIQDFLDAYLGDLGLARLPTLPSSTLVLDRYGMSREISLPPSGHKHISPTLTSYRIRNGVLHNPSNDKRTTEGVFHIAEGGLPVPPDKKAVPKIVFARLLEAAFNPPAELLELPFTADESEKARTMLSLLMRPVVRPEVHGYCEERSMEVRFFAPGSLAASLDFVESIFGNSGDPLIPDNDAALDPLRWSGTTGCIILATHLTTLLKKDLGLPHWDNATERQRRDGMCWREPTERYNDGKPFKICARDARGVIVSILADNYFGYSKKEIKAHVSYSANLLGLAEEEHAGGALVFPSYNHGTRFVPDTNLNSRGHNIQEVFELMRGRIDAKPEGYAVDLTYPNIVYLPENAYISLEDQKAHWMWEGREQSLRILPGEVYVHPTGYRIHMERHPGSGAWRLIGTTAEGLLCHKPCTVSGGGKSEIAKQISDAITYSPLTIADFHEDMKAVRAIIEKDYGNRFKDEDENHGKDSRNILTPKRSLGSVIKLLSPSSLYKDEYNEWLKSLPERIKSLVFLVKRFYTPDWGDDWMSHFSVDAVNGTTGNILKFEDRPVQGSYLRVGRDPLG
;
A
#
# COMPACT_ATOMS: atom_id res chain seq x y z
N SER A 1 -9.18 23.09 -2.58
CA SER A 1 -9.67 24.21 -3.43
C SER A 1 -8.87 25.48 -3.15
N PRO A 2 -8.91 26.52 -4.00
CA PRO A 2 -8.23 27.79 -3.73
C PRO A 2 -8.65 28.43 -2.39
N GLN A 3 -9.92 28.31 -2.01
CA GLN A 3 -10.45 28.84 -0.75
C GLN A 3 -9.88 28.11 0.47
N GLU A 4 -9.75 26.78 0.42
CA GLU A 4 -9.12 26.00 1.49
C GLU A 4 -7.64 26.35 1.65
N ARG A 5 -6.94 26.55 0.54
CA ARG A 5 -5.54 26.98 0.56
C ARG A 5 -5.38 28.36 1.20
N GLY A 6 -6.22 29.33 0.85
CA GLY A 6 -6.18 30.67 1.45
C GLY A 6 -6.47 30.65 2.97
N LYS A 7 -7.39 29.81 3.43
CA LYS A 7 -7.62 29.57 4.87
C LYS A 7 -6.38 29.00 5.57
N LEU A 8 -5.67 28.08 4.93
CA LEU A 8 -4.45 27.49 5.47
C LEU A 8 -3.30 28.53 5.54
N ILE A 9 -3.15 29.37 4.51
CA ILE A 9 -2.18 30.47 4.50
C ILE A 9 -2.45 31.44 5.66
N ALA A 10 -3.70 31.87 5.84
CA ALA A 10 -4.08 32.74 6.97
C ALA A 10 -3.77 32.08 8.32
N TYR A 11 -4.03 30.78 8.46
CA TYR A 11 -3.72 30.04 9.67
C TYR A 11 -2.21 29.97 9.96
N ILE A 12 -1.38 29.68 8.96
CA ILE A 12 0.09 29.67 9.09
C ILE A 12 0.58 31.04 9.53
N ASN A 13 0.09 32.09 8.89
CA ASN A 13 0.40 33.49 9.21
C ASN A 13 0.07 33.84 10.67
N ILE A 14 -1.08 33.40 11.18
CA ILE A 14 -1.46 33.57 12.60
C ILE A 14 -0.46 32.86 13.52
N LYS A 15 -0.09 31.60 13.24
CA LYS A 15 0.89 30.88 14.08
C LYS A 15 2.25 31.58 14.08
N LEU A 16 2.75 31.98 12.91
CA LEU A 16 4.01 32.73 12.79
C LEU A 16 3.97 34.04 13.59
N SER A 17 2.90 34.84 13.42
CA SER A 17 2.71 36.09 14.16
C SER A 17 2.65 35.87 15.67
N SER A 18 1.95 34.83 16.13
CA SER A 18 1.85 34.49 17.57
C SER A 18 3.20 34.13 18.20
N MET A 19 4.13 33.59 17.40
CA MET A 19 5.52 33.32 17.80
C MET A 19 6.43 34.55 17.67
N GLY A 20 5.92 35.67 17.13
CA GLY A 20 6.69 36.86 16.81
C GLY A 20 7.64 36.68 15.62
N LEU A 21 7.33 35.77 14.71
CA LEU A 21 8.08 35.54 13.48
C LEU A 21 7.47 36.34 12.31
N PRO A 22 8.28 36.68 11.28
CA PRO A 22 7.79 37.24 10.03
C PRO A 22 6.69 36.37 9.39
N VAL A 23 5.73 37.02 8.73
CA VAL A 23 4.57 36.40 8.08
C VAL A 23 4.61 36.63 6.56
N TYR A 24 3.85 35.84 5.80
CA TYR A 24 3.65 36.10 4.38
C TYR A 24 2.72 37.31 4.20
N SER A 25 3.19 38.33 3.50
CA SER A 25 2.55 39.66 3.49
C SER A 25 1.42 39.82 2.48
N LYS A 26 1.32 38.94 1.47
CA LYS A 26 0.43 39.15 0.31
C LYS A 26 -0.97 38.56 0.45
N GLU A 27 -1.17 37.58 1.33
CA GLU A 27 -2.45 36.87 1.51
C GLU A 27 -2.67 36.50 2.97
N GLY A 28 -3.92 36.50 3.44
CA GLY A 28 -4.27 35.98 4.76
C GLY A 28 -3.83 36.88 5.93
N THR A 29 -3.56 38.17 5.70
CA THR A 29 -3.08 39.12 6.72
C THR A 29 -4.21 39.85 7.46
N GLY A 30 -5.38 40.04 6.85
CA GLY A 30 -6.46 40.85 7.43
C GLY A 30 -6.95 40.38 8.82
N PHE A 31 -6.84 39.08 9.12
CA PHE A 31 -7.17 38.57 10.46
C PHE A 31 -6.06 38.86 11.49
N ILE A 32 -4.79 38.88 11.08
CA ILE A 32 -3.68 39.25 11.98
C ILE A 32 -3.85 40.70 12.43
N GLU A 33 -4.18 41.60 11.51
CA GLU A 33 -4.40 43.01 11.81
C GLU A 33 -5.55 43.19 12.80
N LEU A 34 -6.67 42.49 12.55
CA LEU A 34 -7.85 42.51 13.43
C LEU A 34 -7.58 41.94 14.83
N ALA A 35 -6.73 40.92 14.93
CA ALA A 35 -6.46 40.18 16.17
C ALA A 35 -5.11 40.54 16.82
N SER A 36 -4.47 41.64 16.39
CA SER A 36 -3.09 42.00 16.77
C SER A 36 -2.87 42.06 18.28
N ASP A 37 -3.74 42.75 19.03
CA ASP A 37 -3.67 42.83 20.50
C ASP A 37 -3.81 41.45 21.18
N MET A 38 -4.66 40.57 20.63
CA MET A 38 -4.86 39.22 21.15
C MET A 38 -3.62 38.36 20.90
N LEU A 39 -3.01 38.46 19.71
CA LEU A 39 -1.78 37.72 19.37
C LEU A 39 -0.59 38.21 20.19
N GLU A 40 -0.47 39.52 20.43
CA GLU A 40 0.59 40.06 21.29
C GLU A 40 0.38 39.64 22.76
N SER A 41 -0.86 39.64 23.25
CA SER A 41 -1.19 39.09 24.58
C SER A 41 -0.82 37.60 24.70
N PHE A 42 -1.13 36.80 23.67
CA PHE A 42 -0.74 35.39 23.61
C PHE A 42 0.78 35.24 23.66
N ARG A 43 1.51 36.04 22.87
CA ARG A 43 2.98 36.04 22.84
C ARG A 43 3.59 36.38 24.20
N GLN A 44 3.04 37.36 24.93
CA GLN A 44 3.54 37.68 26.28
C GLN A 44 3.29 36.54 27.28
N LYS A 45 2.14 35.85 27.17
CA LYS A 45 1.86 34.66 27.99
C LYS A 45 2.79 33.50 27.64
N ASP A 46 3.06 33.29 26.36
CA ASP A 46 3.97 32.24 25.89
C ASP A 46 5.41 32.47 26.37
N ARG A 47 5.86 33.74 26.40
CA ARG A 47 7.13 34.12 27.04
C ARG A 47 7.20 33.75 28.52
N LEU A 48 6.10 33.85 29.27
CA LEU A 48 6.06 33.42 30.67
C LEU A 48 6.10 31.89 30.82
N LEU A 49 5.63 31.17 29.80
CA LEU A 49 5.69 29.72 29.70
C LEU A 49 6.97 29.24 28.99
N SER A 50 7.98 30.11 28.81
CA SER A 50 9.22 29.75 28.13
C SER A 50 9.88 28.54 28.79
N GLY A 51 10.16 27.50 28.00
CA GLY A 51 10.74 26.25 28.49
C GLY A 51 9.71 25.22 28.95
N TYR A 52 8.41 25.52 28.87
CA TYR A 52 7.38 24.49 29.02
C TYR A 52 7.46 23.51 27.84
N LEU A 53 7.48 22.22 28.16
CA LEU A 53 7.46 21.13 27.18
C LEU A 53 6.09 20.46 27.23
N PRO A 54 5.43 20.19 26.09
CA PRO A 54 4.22 19.36 26.08
C PRO A 54 4.52 17.97 26.68
N PRO A 55 3.50 17.24 27.16
CA PRO A 55 3.69 15.97 27.88
C PRO A 55 4.61 14.97 27.16
N VAL A 56 4.49 14.85 25.84
CA VAL A 56 5.34 13.99 25.02
C VAL A 56 6.81 14.44 24.99
N ASP A 57 7.07 15.75 24.89
CA ASP A 57 8.43 16.31 24.90
C ASP A 57 9.02 16.20 26.31
N ARG A 58 8.20 16.31 27.35
CA ARG A 58 8.62 16.06 28.74
C ARG A 58 9.10 14.62 28.91
N ARG A 59 8.34 13.62 28.44
CA ARG A 59 8.76 12.19 28.49
C ARG A 59 10.10 11.96 27.79
N ILE A 60 10.32 12.63 26.66
CA ILE A 60 11.59 12.56 25.92
C ILE A 60 12.72 13.22 26.72
N GLN A 61 12.50 14.41 27.28
CA GLN A 61 13.49 15.13 28.06
C GLN A 61 13.86 14.36 29.34
N ASP A 62 12.88 13.82 30.07
CA ASP A 62 13.12 13.04 31.29
C ASP A 62 13.97 11.79 30.99
N PHE A 63 13.73 11.14 29.84
CA PHE A 63 14.61 10.07 29.36
C PHE A 63 16.02 10.58 29.09
N LEU A 64 16.19 11.69 28.37
CA LEU A 64 17.50 12.25 28.03
C LEU A 64 18.29 12.66 29.29
N ASP A 65 17.63 13.31 30.24
CA ASP A 65 18.22 13.76 31.49
C ASP A 65 18.76 12.58 32.30
N ALA A 66 17.96 11.52 32.43
CA ALA A 66 18.38 10.31 33.12
C ALA A 66 19.38 9.46 32.30
N TYR A 67 19.25 9.40 30.97
CA TYR A 67 20.18 8.67 30.10
C TYR A 67 21.56 9.33 30.07
N LEU A 68 21.66 10.66 30.16
CA LEU A 68 22.92 11.39 30.04
C LEU A 68 23.47 11.93 31.38
N GLY A 69 22.71 11.79 32.47
CA GLY A 69 23.03 12.39 33.78
C GLY A 69 24.33 11.90 34.42
N ASP A 70 24.82 10.72 34.06
CA ASP A 70 26.09 10.16 34.53
C ASP A 70 27.34 10.79 33.86
N LEU A 71 27.15 11.60 32.81
CA LEU A 71 28.26 12.22 32.08
C LEU A 71 28.90 13.42 32.80
N GLY A 72 28.27 13.95 33.86
CA GLY A 72 28.78 15.11 34.60
C GLY A 72 28.92 16.38 33.74
N LEU A 73 28.08 16.51 32.70
CA LEU A 73 28.07 17.69 31.83
C LEU A 73 27.54 18.90 32.60
N ALA A 74 28.15 20.08 32.38
CA ALA A 74 27.69 21.33 32.99
C ALA A 74 26.24 21.68 32.59
N ARG A 75 25.83 21.28 31.38
CA ARG A 75 24.47 21.40 30.87
C ARG A 75 24.16 20.19 29.98
N LEU A 76 22.99 19.60 30.18
CA LEU A 76 22.46 18.54 29.32
C LEU A 76 21.71 19.15 28.13
N PRO A 77 21.76 18.51 26.95
CA PRO A 77 20.97 18.96 25.80
C PRO A 77 19.48 18.99 26.11
N THR A 78 18.84 20.12 25.82
CA THR A 78 17.41 20.34 26.07
C THR A 78 16.66 20.45 24.75
N LEU A 79 15.52 19.77 24.64
CA LEU A 79 14.61 19.91 23.50
C LEU A 79 14.22 21.38 23.27
N PRO A 80 14.06 21.81 22.01
CA PRO A 80 13.58 23.15 21.70
C PRO A 80 12.12 23.30 22.14
N SER A 81 11.85 24.17 23.11
CA SER A 81 10.48 24.44 23.59
C SER A 81 9.68 25.35 22.65
N SER A 82 10.36 26.16 21.82
CA SER A 82 9.73 27.08 20.87
C SER A 82 9.89 26.55 19.45
N THR A 83 8.90 25.77 18.98
CA THR A 83 8.85 25.25 17.60
C THR A 83 7.57 25.66 16.92
N LEU A 84 7.59 25.80 15.60
CA LEU A 84 6.36 25.90 14.81
C LEU A 84 5.73 24.50 14.72
N VAL A 85 4.76 24.25 15.60
CA VAL A 85 3.99 23.00 15.64
C VAL A 85 3.08 22.90 14.42
N LEU A 86 3.27 21.83 13.63
CA LEU A 86 2.45 21.48 12.48
C LEU A 86 1.27 20.62 12.92
N ASP A 87 0.22 21.27 13.39
CA ASP A 87 -0.95 20.67 14.03
C ASP A 87 -2.13 20.42 13.09
N ARG A 88 -1.96 20.72 11.79
CA ARG A 88 -2.99 20.50 10.77
C ARG A 88 -2.40 19.87 9.51
N TYR A 89 -3.09 18.84 9.03
CA TYR A 89 -2.74 18.17 7.79
C TYR A 89 -2.61 19.15 6.62
N GLY A 90 -1.48 19.06 5.90
CA GLY A 90 -1.18 19.90 4.74
C GLY A 90 -0.47 21.21 5.06
N MET A 91 -0.37 21.61 6.34
CA MET A 91 0.41 22.78 6.75
C MET A 91 1.88 22.63 6.35
N SER A 92 2.48 21.47 6.62
CA SER A 92 3.86 21.10 6.25
C SER A 92 4.15 21.28 4.75
N ARG A 93 3.18 20.90 3.90
CA ARG A 93 3.26 21.04 2.45
C ARG A 93 3.23 22.50 2.04
N GLU A 94 2.30 23.28 2.58
CA GLU A 94 2.17 24.70 2.21
C GLU A 94 3.41 25.49 2.66
N ILE A 95 3.99 25.20 3.82
CA ILE A 95 5.20 25.89 4.29
C ILE A 95 6.50 25.44 3.58
N SER A 96 6.45 24.38 2.78
CA SER A 96 7.63 23.84 2.07
C SER A 96 8.06 24.66 0.85
N LEU A 97 7.25 25.65 0.45
CA LEU A 97 7.45 26.54 -0.69
C LEU A 97 6.90 27.94 -0.38
N PRO A 98 7.43 29.02 -1.00
CA PRO A 98 6.81 30.33 -0.95
C PRO A 98 5.39 30.30 -1.53
N PRO A 99 4.37 30.92 -0.91
CA PRO A 99 3.00 30.88 -1.43
C PRO A 99 2.85 31.48 -2.83
N SER A 100 3.65 32.52 -3.15
CA SER A 100 3.72 33.17 -4.47
C SER A 100 4.58 32.44 -5.50
N GLY A 101 5.38 31.46 -5.07
CA GLY A 101 6.39 30.79 -5.90
C GLY A 101 6.00 29.37 -6.29
N HIS A 102 6.66 28.86 -7.31
CA HIS A 102 6.58 27.44 -7.72
C HIS A 102 7.93 26.72 -7.59
N LYS A 103 8.97 27.41 -7.10
CA LYS A 103 10.31 26.88 -6.91
C LYS A 103 10.92 27.49 -5.65
N HIS A 104 11.65 26.69 -4.89
CA HIS A 104 12.48 27.16 -3.79
C HIS A 104 13.76 26.35 -3.69
N ILE A 105 14.86 26.99 -3.31
CA ILE A 105 16.17 26.36 -3.12
C ILE A 105 16.63 26.68 -1.70
N SER A 106 16.94 25.64 -0.94
CA SER A 106 17.54 25.68 0.39
C SER A 106 18.90 24.97 0.36
N PRO A 107 19.72 25.02 1.44
CA PRO A 107 21.07 24.46 1.43
C PRO A 107 21.17 22.99 1.00
N THR A 108 20.18 22.16 1.33
CA THR A 108 20.19 20.71 1.04
C THR A 108 18.97 20.22 0.27
N LEU A 109 18.10 21.12 -0.22
CA LEU A 109 16.85 20.72 -0.87
C LEU A 109 16.41 21.74 -1.93
N THR A 110 16.03 21.24 -3.11
CA THR A 110 15.31 22.03 -4.13
C THR A 110 13.88 21.54 -4.27
N SER A 111 12.92 22.43 -4.12
CA SER A 111 11.48 22.12 -4.14
C SER A 111 10.77 22.79 -5.31
N TYR A 112 9.75 22.14 -5.85
CA TYR A 112 8.91 22.64 -6.93
C TYR A 112 7.43 22.35 -6.68
N ARG A 113 6.57 23.30 -7.06
CA ARG A 113 5.14 23.05 -7.25
C ARG A 113 4.93 22.62 -8.71
N ILE A 114 4.34 21.45 -8.91
CA ILE A 114 4.08 20.87 -10.23
C ILE A 114 2.58 20.62 -10.42
N ARG A 115 2.14 20.35 -11.65
CA ARG A 115 0.70 20.15 -11.96
C ARG A 115 0.05 19.05 -11.11
N ASN A 116 0.80 18.01 -10.77
CA ASN A 116 0.30 16.83 -10.05
C ASN A 116 0.59 16.86 -8.53
N GLY A 117 1.15 17.96 -8.00
CA GLY A 117 1.50 18.07 -6.57
C GLY A 117 2.81 18.81 -6.34
N VAL A 118 3.69 18.23 -5.52
CA VAL A 118 5.00 18.79 -5.17
C VAL A 118 6.12 17.84 -5.56
N LEU A 119 7.27 18.40 -5.94
CA LEU A 119 8.50 17.68 -6.25
C LEU A 119 9.61 18.23 -5.35
N HIS A 120 10.33 17.34 -4.68
CA HIS A 120 11.42 17.70 -3.78
C HIS A 120 12.66 16.88 -4.12
N ASN A 121 13.75 17.57 -4.47
CA ASN A 121 15.03 17.00 -4.84
C ASN A 121 16.07 17.30 -3.74
N PRO A 122 16.28 16.37 -2.79
CA PRO A 122 17.33 16.52 -1.77
C PRO A 122 18.72 16.45 -2.40
N SER A 123 19.74 16.97 -1.70
CA SER A 123 21.13 16.95 -2.17
C SER A 123 21.66 15.54 -2.42
N ASN A 124 21.23 14.57 -1.62
CA ASN A 124 21.48 13.14 -1.83
C ASN A 124 20.24 12.47 -2.41
N ASP A 125 20.37 11.83 -3.58
CA ASP A 125 19.27 11.25 -4.35
C ASP A 125 18.89 9.82 -3.93
N LYS A 126 19.72 9.18 -3.11
CA LYS A 126 19.54 7.80 -2.65
C LYS A 126 20.01 7.58 -1.22
N ARG A 127 19.49 6.51 -0.63
CA ARG A 127 19.87 6.04 0.70
C ARG A 127 21.13 5.17 0.65
N THR A 128 22.03 5.35 1.62
CA THR A 128 23.16 4.46 1.87
C THR A 128 22.84 3.56 3.07
N THR A 129 23.30 2.32 3.07
CA THR A 129 23.13 1.38 4.20
C THR A 129 24.43 1.06 4.91
N GLU A 130 25.55 1.08 4.17
CA GLU A 130 26.86 0.74 4.70
C GLU A 130 27.37 1.81 5.67
N GLY A 131 27.61 1.42 6.92
CA GLY A 131 28.20 2.29 7.93
C GLY A 131 27.34 3.48 8.37
N VAL A 132 26.03 3.46 8.08
CA VAL A 132 25.10 4.58 8.36
C VAL A 132 24.40 4.46 9.71
N PHE A 133 24.23 3.26 10.25
CA PHE A 133 23.45 3.04 11.47
C PHE A 133 24.34 2.94 12.71
N HIS A 134 24.32 4.00 13.50
CA HIS A 134 25.03 4.14 14.76
C HIS A 134 24.09 4.01 15.94
N ILE A 135 24.61 3.55 17.08
CA ILE A 135 23.84 3.39 18.30
C ILE A 135 24.67 3.87 19.49
N ALA A 136 24.09 4.75 20.30
CA ALA A 136 24.69 5.21 21.54
C ALA A 136 24.77 4.08 22.57
N GLU A 137 25.92 3.96 23.22
CA GLU A 137 26.13 3.09 24.38
C GLU A 137 25.31 3.58 25.60
N GLY A 138 25.19 2.77 26.65
CA GLY A 138 24.50 3.14 27.89
C GLY A 138 23.02 2.74 27.99
N GLY A 139 22.47 2.14 26.94
CA GLY A 139 21.10 1.61 26.91
C GLY A 139 21.06 0.11 26.64
N LEU A 140 20.07 -0.32 25.85
CA LEU A 140 20.01 -1.72 25.39
C LEU A 140 21.24 -2.10 24.55
N PRO A 141 21.65 -3.39 24.54
CA PRO A 141 22.83 -3.86 23.83
C PRO A 141 22.93 -3.36 22.40
N VAL A 142 24.15 -3.00 21.97
CA VAL A 142 24.43 -2.57 20.60
C VAL A 142 24.67 -3.82 19.74
N PRO A 143 23.89 -4.06 18.68
CA PRO A 143 24.12 -5.20 17.80
C PRO A 143 25.52 -5.15 17.14
N PRO A 144 26.16 -6.29 16.89
CA PRO A 144 27.54 -6.35 16.43
C PRO A 144 27.76 -5.72 15.05
N ASP A 145 26.72 -5.68 14.23
CA ASP A 145 26.73 -5.11 12.87
C ASP A 145 26.48 -3.60 12.84
N LYS A 146 26.24 -2.95 13.99
CA LYS A 146 26.06 -1.50 14.11
C LYS A 146 27.32 -0.83 14.66
N LYS A 147 27.47 0.47 14.40
CA LYS A 147 28.56 1.26 15.01
C LYS A 147 28.20 1.66 16.44
N ALA A 148 29.03 1.30 17.42
CA ALA A 148 28.84 1.65 18.83
C ALA A 148 29.43 3.04 19.12
N VAL A 149 28.64 3.94 19.69
CA VAL A 149 29.01 5.34 19.90
C VAL A 149 29.03 5.68 21.39
N PRO A 150 30.12 6.24 21.93
CA PRO A 150 30.16 6.68 23.32
C PRO A 150 29.04 7.68 23.66
N LYS A 151 28.47 7.58 24.86
CA LYS A 151 27.39 8.47 25.34
C LYS A 151 27.71 9.96 25.19
N ILE A 152 28.95 10.34 25.50
CA ILE A 152 29.42 11.74 25.39
C ILE A 152 29.34 12.28 23.97
N VAL A 153 29.63 11.44 22.97
CA VAL A 153 29.54 11.81 21.55
C VAL A 153 28.09 12.01 21.15
N PHE A 154 27.19 11.11 21.58
CA PHE A 154 25.75 11.28 21.35
C PHE A 154 25.22 12.57 21.98
N ALA A 155 25.60 12.89 23.22
CA ALA A 155 25.20 14.13 23.89
C ALA A 155 25.61 15.37 23.09
N ARG A 156 26.86 15.41 22.58
CA ARG A 156 27.36 16.53 21.78
C ARG A 156 26.71 16.62 20.40
N LEU A 157 26.43 15.47 19.76
CA LEU A 157 25.67 15.43 18.51
C LEU A 157 24.24 15.95 18.71
N LEU A 158 23.61 15.59 19.83
CA LEU A 158 22.26 16.01 20.18
C LEU A 158 22.20 17.52 20.45
N GLU A 159 23.16 18.05 21.22
CA GLU A 159 23.29 19.50 21.42
C GLU A 159 23.43 20.23 20.08
N ALA A 160 24.30 19.75 19.20
CA ALA A 160 24.48 20.34 17.88
C ALA A 160 23.21 20.21 17.01
N ALA A 161 22.44 19.13 17.16
CA ALA A 161 21.20 18.91 16.42
C ALA A 161 20.11 19.93 16.79
N PHE A 162 20.04 20.36 18.05
CA PHE A 162 19.11 21.39 18.52
C PHE A 162 19.54 22.81 18.17
N ASN A 163 20.78 23.00 17.73
CA ASN A 163 21.34 24.29 17.35
C ASN A 163 21.76 24.33 15.87
N PRO A 164 20.83 24.17 14.91
CA PRO A 164 21.16 24.25 13.49
C PRO A 164 21.59 25.68 13.08
N PRO A 165 22.42 25.81 12.02
CA PRO A 165 22.78 27.12 11.49
C PRO A 165 21.56 27.89 10.96
N ALA A 166 21.65 29.22 10.98
CA ALA A 166 20.54 30.12 10.65
C ALA A 166 19.92 29.85 9.26
N GLU A 167 20.74 29.47 8.28
CA GLU A 167 20.30 29.13 6.92
C GLU A 167 19.40 27.88 6.86
N LEU A 168 19.61 26.90 7.75
CA LEU A 168 18.76 25.71 7.82
C LEU A 168 17.43 26.01 8.53
N LEU A 169 17.41 27.01 9.41
CA LEU A 169 16.19 27.45 10.10
C LEU A 169 15.24 28.26 9.21
N GLU A 170 15.72 28.81 8.08
CA GLU A 170 14.90 29.63 7.19
C GLU A 170 13.69 28.86 6.65
N LEU A 171 12.50 29.39 6.88
CA LEU A 171 11.24 28.80 6.44
C LEU A 171 10.98 29.15 4.96
N PRO A 172 10.78 28.15 4.07
CA PRO A 172 10.51 28.41 2.65
C PRO A 172 9.29 29.30 2.42
N PHE A 173 8.28 29.20 3.28
CA PHE A 173 7.04 29.98 3.24
C PHE A 173 7.27 31.51 3.19
N THR A 174 8.26 32.00 3.93
CA THR A 174 8.61 33.44 4.00
C THR A 174 9.86 33.78 3.20
N ALA A 175 10.32 32.91 2.30
CA ALA A 175 11.61 33.11 1.64
C ALA A 175 11.64 34.31 0.68
N ASP A 176 10.47 34.73 0.18
CA ASP A 176 10.30 35.89 -0.71
C ASP A 176 10.03 37.20 0.06
N GLU A 177 9.96 37.17 1.40
CA GLU A 177 9.72 38.35 2.23
C GLU A 177 11.04 39.07 2.55
N SER A 178 10.95 40.36 2.94
CA SER A 178 12.13 41.15 3.34
C SER A 178 12.81 40.59 4.59
N GLU A 179 12.01 40.12 5.55
CA GLU A 179 12.47 39.37 6.72
C GLU A 179 11.98 37.93 6.64
N LYS A 180 12.90 36.99 6.80
CA LYS A 180 12.60 35.55 6.73
C LYS A 180 12.37 34.98 8.12
N ALA A 181 11.29 34.23 8.29
CA ALA A 181 11.09 33.44 9.50
C ALA A 181 12.16 32.36 9.62
N ARG A 182 12.73 32.23 10.83
CA ARG A 182 13.71 31.21 11.18
C ARG A 182 13.22 30.44 12.39
N THR A 183 12.94 29.15 12.24
CA THR A 183 12.36 28.35 13.32
C THR A 183 12.63 26.86 13.15
N MET A 184 12.56 26.13 14.25
CA MET A 184 12.44 24.68 14.25
C MET A 184 10.97 24.31 14.05
N LEU A 185 10.72 23.30 13.22
CA LEU A 185 9.41 22.70 13.02
C LEU A 185 9.25 21.50 13.92
N SER A 186 8.01 21.21 14.32
CA SER A 186 7.71 19.95 15.00
C SER A 186 6.37 19.36 14.60
N LEU A 187 6.29 18.03 14.58
CA LEU A 187 5.10 17.25 14.24
C LEU A 187 4.89 16.16 15.29
N LEU A 188 3.63 15.91 15.67
CA LEU A 188 3.22 14.75 16.47
C LEU A 188 2.54 13.73 15.56
N MET A 189 2.93 12.47 15.67
CA MET A 189 2.34 11.34 14.94
C MET A 189 2.02 10.19 15.89
N ARG A 190 1.05 9.36 15.50
CA ARG A 190 0.61 8.16 16.24
C ARG A 190 0.70 6.89 15.38
N PRO A 191 1.91 6.47 14.92
CA PRO A 191 2.02 5.29 14.07
C PRO A 191 1.57 4.03 14.81
N VAL A 192 0.75 3.22 14.12
CA VAL A 192 0.22 1.95 14.62
C VAL A 192 1.34 0.95 14.85
N VAL A 193 1.28 0.25 15.99
CA VAL A 193 2.25 -0.77 16.44
C VAL A 193 1.58 -2.14 16.49
N ARG A 194 0.36 -2.21 17.03
CA ARG A 194 -0.45 -3.42 17.06
C ARG A 194 -1.80 -3.13 16.40
N PRO A 195 -2.19 -3.84 15.32
CA PRO A 195 -3.49 -3.64 14.69
C PRO A 195 -4.62 -4.16 15.60
N GLU A 196 -5.85 -3.70 15.33
CA GLU A 196 -7.06 -4.26 15.94
C GLU A 196 -7.35 -5.66 15.40
N VAL A 197 -7.79 -6.56 16.28
CA VAL A 197 -8.43 -7.83 15.93
C VAL A 197 -9.73 -7.93 16.73
N HIS A 198 -10.86 -7.81 16.03
CA HIS A 198 -12.19 -7.79 16.65
C HIS A 198 -12.41 -9.00 17.57
N GLY A 199 -12.84 -8.73 18.81
CA GLY A 199 -13.06 -9.76 19.83
C GLY A 199 -11.79 -10.27 20.52
N TYR A 200 -10.61 -9.78 20.16
CA TYR A 200 -9.33 -10.18 20.75
C TYR A 200 -8.52 -9.01 21.30
N CYS A 201 -8.20 -8.00 20.48
CA CYS A 201 -7.40 -6.86 20.93
C CYS A 201 -7.73 -5.57 20.17
N GLU A 202 -7.62 -4.44 20.87
CA GLU A 202 -7.72 -3.11 20.27
C GLU A 202 -6.42 -2.68 19.59
N GLU A 203 -6.53 -1.79 18.60
CA GLU A 203 -5.38 -1.13 17.99
C GLU A 203 -4.57 -0.35 19.03
N ARG A 204 -3.24 -0.45 18.95
CA ARG A 204 -2.32 0.39 19.73
C ARG A 204 -1.31 1.07 18.83
N SER A 205 -1.08 2.35 19.10
CA SER A 205 -0.05 3.17 18.46
C SER A 205 0.98 3.64 19.48
N MET A 206 2.21 3.87 19.03
CA MET A 206 3.16 4.69 19.79
C MET A 206 2.93 6.16 19.46
N GLU A 207 3.56 7.07 20.20
CA GLU A 207 3.65 8.48 19.82
C GLU A 207 5.07 8.79 19.32
N VAL A 208 5.18 9.63 18.29
CA VAL A 208 6.46 10.08 17.73
C VAL A 208 6.47 11.58 17.58
N ARG A 209 7.48 12.23 18.16
CA ARG A 209 7.80 13.64 17.95
C ARG A 209 8.90 13.78 16.91
N PHE A 210 8.60 14.54 15.86
CA PHE A 210 9.50 14.72 14.73
C PHE A 210 9.89 16.19 14.64
N PHE A 211 11.19 16.48 14.74
CA PHE A 211 11.76 17.81 14.69
C PHE A 211 12.60 18.00 13.44
N ALA A 212 12.49 19.16 12.80
CA ALA A 212 13.38 19.54 11.71
C ALA A 212 13.55 21.06 11.62
N PRO A 213 14.70 21.55 11.13
CA PRO A 213 14.85 22.94 10.74
C PRO A 213 13.83 23.37 9.67
N GLY A 214 13.44 24.65 9.66
CA GLY A 214 12.45 25.23 8.74
C GLY A 214 12.66 24.87 7.27
N SER A 215 13.91 24.87 6.80
CA SER A 215 14.28 24.54 5.41
C SER A 215 13.93 23.10 5.00
N LEU A 216 13.72 22.21 5.98
CA LEU A 216 13.44 20.79 5.77
C LEU A 216 11.96 20.45 5.93
N ALA A 217 11.05 21.44 5.88
CA ALA A 217 9.60 21.27 5.98
C ALA A 217 9.03 20.13 5.10
N ALA A 218 9.58 19.96 3.89
CA ALA A 218 9.16 18.89 2.98
C ALA A 218 9.31 17.49 3.59
N SER A 219 10.29 17.28 4.49
CA SER A 219 10.47 16.00 5.16
C SER A 219 9.35 15.72 6.16
N LEU A 220 8.78 16.76 6.77
CA LEU A 220 7.61 16.64 7.65
C LEU A 220 6.35 16.37 6.83
N ASP A 221 6.17 17.01 5.66
CA ASP A 221 5.08 16.69 4.71
C ASP A 221 5.13 15.21 4.29
N PHE A 222 6.33 14.70 4.00
CA PHE A 222 6.51 13.32 3.60
C PHE A 222 6.08 12.33 4.69
N VAL A 223 6.50 12.52 5.95
CA VAL A 223 6.13 11.60 7.03
C VAL A 223 4.68 11.78 7.47
N GLU A 224 4.17 13.01 7.48
CA GLU A 224 2.77 13.31 7.76
C GLU A 224 1.83 12.63 6.75
N SER A 225 2.18 12.67 5.47
CA SER A 225 1.40 12.01 4.41
C SER A 225 1.36 10.48 4.53
N ILE A 226 2.32 9.87 5.23
CA ILE A 226 2.42 8.41 5.39
C ILE A 226 1.82 7.97 6.73
N PHE A 227 2.08 8.71 7.80
CA PHE A 227 1.79 8.29 9.19
C PHE A 227 0.75 9.16 9.90
N GLY A 228 0.21 10.18 9.22
CA GLY A 228 -0.83 11.06 9.72
C GLY A 228 -0.30 12.26 10.51
N ASN A 229 -1.24 13.10 10.96
CA ASN A 229 -1.01 14.24 11.84
C ASN A 229 -1.86 14.04 13.11
N SER A 230 -1.24 14.15 14.27
CA SER A 230 -1.90 13.94 15.57
C SER A 230 -2.14 15.23 16.35
N GLY A 231 -2.19 16.36 15.65
CA GLY A 231 -2.56 17.65 16.19
C GLY A 231 -1.47 18.32 17.03
N ASP A 232 -1.91 19.30 17.83
CA ASP A 232 -1.04 20.06 18.72
C ASP A 232 -0.75 19.24 20.00
N PRO A 233 0.53 18.96 20.33
CA PRO A 233 0.91 18.17 21.50
C PRO A 233 0.62 18.86 22.84
N LEU A 234 0.26 20.16 22.84
CA LEU A 234 -0.16 20.88 24.06
C LEU A 234 -1.63 20.63 24.42
N ILE A 235 -2.44 20.13 23.48
CA ILE A 235 -3.84 19.80 23.73
C ILE A 235 -3.91 18.45 24.44
N PRO A 236 -4.56 18.34 25.63
CA PRO A 236 -4.65 17.09 26.37
C PRO A 236 -5.24 15.92 25.58
N ASP A 237 -6.22 16.17 24.71
CA ASP A 237 -6.82 15.13 23.84
C ASP A 237 -5.79 14.42 22.94
N ASN A 238 -4.65 15.06 22.68
CA ASN A 238 -3.55 14.51 21.89
C ASN A 238 -2.44 13.89 22.76
N ASP A 239 -2.54 13.94 24.10
CA ASP A 239 -1.59 13.29 25.00
C ASP A 239 -1.83 11.78 25.05
N ALA A 240 -0.87 11.03 24.54
CA ALA A 240 -0.88 9.57 24.52
C ALA A 240 -1.14 8.93 25.89
N ALA A 241 -0.64 9.53 26.96
CA ALA A 241 -0.75 8.98 28.30
C ALA A 241 -2.17 9.02 28.85
N LEU A 242 -3.05 9.86 28.30
CA LEU A 242 -4.46 9.96 28.69
C LEU A 242 -5.36 8.93 27.99
N ASP A 243 -4.87 8.25 26.93
CA ASP A 243 -5.50 7.07 26.34
C ASP A 243 -4.56 5.83 26.41
N PRO A 244 -4.39 5.23 27.61
CA PRO A 244 -3.50 4.09 27.80
C PRO A 244 -4.00 2.81 27.11
N LEU A 245 -5.28 2.74 26.72
CA LEU A 245 -5.82 1.57 26.03
C LEU A 245 -5.30 1.48 24.59
N ARG A 246 -5.17 2.64 23.92
CA ARG A 246 -4.70 2.77 22.54
C ARG A 246 -3.24 3.19 22.40
N TRP A 247 -2.54 3.48 23.50
CA TRP A 247 -1.09 3.75 23.51
C TRP A 247 -0.27 2.50 23.81
N SER A 248 0.86 2.33 23.12
CA SER A 248 1.81 1.23 23.41
C SER A 248 2.68 1.47 24.63
N GLY A 249 2.61 2.66 25.26
CA GLY A 249 3.48 3.03 26.39
C GLY A 249 4.89 3.45 25.98
N THR A 250 5.13 3.64 24.67
CA THR A 250 6.44 4.05 24.14
C THR A 250 6.36 5.38 23.40
N THR A 251 7.47 6.13 23.45
CA THR A 251 7.62 7.47 22.85
C THR A 251 8.85 7.52 21.96
N GLY A 252 8.69 8.03 20.74
CA GLY A 252 9.78 8.25 19.79
C GLY A 252 10.12 9.73 19.61
N CYS A 253 11.39 10.05 19.41
CA CYS A 253 11.87 11.37 19.01
C CYS A 253 12.78 11.24 17.79
N ILE A 254 12.50 11.95 16.71
CA ILE A 254 13.33 11.97 15.49
C ILE A 254 13.72 13.41 15.17
N ILE A 255 15.00 13.66 14.94
CA ILE A 255 15.54 15.00 14.68
C ILE A 255 16.32 14.98 13.36
N LEU A 256 15.94 15.84 12.40
CA LEU A 256 16.72 16.06 11.18
C LEU A 256 17.80 17.11 11.42
N ALA A 257 19.05 16.78 11.15
CA ALA A 257 20.20 17.64 11.40
C ALA A 257 21.31 17.41 10.36
N THR A 258 21.07 17.85 9.11
CA THR A 258 21.98 17.62 7.96
C THR A 258 23.37 18.22 8.17
N HIS A 259 23.49 19.28 8.98
CA HIS A 259 24.74 19.98 9.28
C HIS A 259 25.74 19.15 10.11
N LEU A 260 25.29 18.07 10.77
CA LEU A 260 26.16 17.26 11.64
C LEU A 260 27.27 16.51 10.88
N THR A 261 27.13 16.35 9.58
CA THR A 261 28.17 15.76 8.71
C THR A 261 29.45 16.59 8.64
N THR A 262 29.43 17.83 9.14
CA THR A 262 30.61 18.71 9.16
C THR A 262 31.43 18.61 10.45
N LEU A 263 30.89 18.01 11.51
CA LEU A 263 31.52 17.98 12.83
C LEU A 263 32.76 17.07 12.86
N LEU A 264 33.76 17.46 13.66
CA LEU A 264 35.00 16.70 13.80
C LEU A 264 34.89 15.62 14.88
N LYS A 265 35.50 14.46 14.62
CA LYS A 265 35.56 13.34 15.58
C LYS A 265 36.15 13.78 16.91
N LYS A 266 37.22 14.58 16.86
CA LYS A 266 37.92 15.13 18.03
C LYS A 266 37.01 16.01 18.89
N ASP A 267 36.29 16.95 18.27
CA ASP A 267 35.43 17.90 18.98
C ASP A 267 34.22 17.21 19.64
N LEU A 268 33.76 16.12 19.02
CA LEU A 268 32.75 15.23 19.60
C LEU A 268 33.28 14.38 20.76
N GLY A 269 34.58 14.38 21.02
CA GLY A 269 35.19 13.68 22.15
C GLY A 269 35.54 12.22 21.86
N LEU A 270 35.67 11.83 20.59
CA LEU A 270 36.21 10.52 20.24
C LEU A 270 37.70 10.43 20.60
N PRO A 271 38.21 9.24 20.96
CA PRO A 271 39.61 9.06 21.31
C PRO A 271 40.52 9.16 20.08
N HIS A 272 41.78 9.53 20.32
CA HIS A 272 42.85 9.31 19.35
C HIS A 272 43.01 7.80 19.08
N TRP A 273 43.42 7.43 17.86
CA TRP A 273 43.54 6.04 17.39
C TRP A 273 44.31 5.12 18.36
N ASP A 274 45.40 5.63 18.93
CA ASP A 274 46.26 4.85 19.85
C ASP A 274 45.56 4.54 21.18
N ASN A 275 44.61 5.37 21.59
CA ASN A 275 43.81 5.20 22.80
C ASN A 275 42.46 4.51 22.54
N ALA A 276 42.18 4.14 21.29
CA ALA A 276 40.92 3.53 20.89
C ALA A 276 40.94 2.00 21.04
N THR A 277 39.82 1.43 21.45
CA THR A 277 39.61 -0.02 21.46
C THR A 277 39.57 -0.58 20.04
N GLU A 278 39.75 -1.90 19.88
CA GLU A 278 39.59 -2.57 18.58
C GLU A 278 38.22 -2.31 17.96
N ARG A 279 37.17 -2.32 18.78
CA ARG A 279 35.81 -2.01 18.36
C ARG A 279 35.67 -0.58 17.85
N GLN A 280 36.23 0.40 18.57
CA GLN A 280 36.21 1.79 18.15
C GLN A 280 36.95 2.00 16.83
N ARG A 281 38.12 1.36 16.66
CA ARG A 281 38.89 1.39 15.41
C ARG A 281 38.11 0.81 14.24
N ARG A 282 37.49 -0.37 14.44
CA ARG A 282 36.65 -1.05 13.44
C ARG A 282 35.45 -0.21 13.02
N ASP A 283 34.79 0.43 13.98
CA ASP A 283 33.58 1.23 13.74
C ASP A 283 33.88 2.65 13.24
N GLY A 284 35.17 3.05 13.21
CA GLY A 284 35.59 4.42 12.86
C GLY A 284 35.28 5.46 13.96
N MET A 285 35.12 5.01 15.20
CA MET A 285 34.83 5.81 16.40
C MET A 285 36.12 6.22 17.12
N CYS A 286 37.08 6.72 16.35
CA CYS A 286 38.35 7.30 16.77
C CYS A 286 38.93 8.12 15.62
N TRP A 287 39.94 8.95 15.90
CA TRP A 287 40.62 9.78 14.90
C TRP A 287 42.14 9.61 14.95
N ARG A 288 42.79 9.71 13.79
CA ARG A 288 44.24 9.83 13.65
C ARG A 288 44.63 11.29 13.46
N GLU A 289 43.89 11.98 12.60
CA GLU A 289 44.07 13.42 12.36
C GLU A 289 42.99 14.24 13.06
N PRO A 290 43.34 15.36 13.74
CA PRO A 290 42.36 16.22 14.42
C PRO A 290 41.23 16.75 13.53
N THR A 291 41.46 16.81 12.21
CA THR A 291 40.56 17.34 11.17
C THR A 291 39.58 16.29 10.61
N GLU A 292 39.64 15.04 11.07
CA GLU A 292 38.73 14.00 10.61
C GLU A 292 37.27 14.31 10.98
N ARG A 293 36.40 14.34 9.97
CA ARG A 293 34.96 14.49 10.15
C ARG A 293 34.33 13.22 10.70
N TYR A 294 33.30 13.39 11.53
CA TYR A 294 32.50 12.28 12.01
C TYR A 294 31.87 11.52 10.84
N ASN A 295 31.93 10.19 10.90
CA ASN A 295 31.53 9.30 9.81
C ASN A 295 32.14 9.67 8.44
N ASP A 296 33.35 10.24 8.44
CA ASP A 296 34.07 10.69 7.25
C ASP A 296 33.28 11.72 6.42
N GLY A 297 32.41 12.49 7.09
CA GLY A 297 31.52 13.47 6.47
C GLY A 297 30.33 12.87 5.70
N LYS A 298 30.09 11.56 5.83
CA LYS A 298 28.99 10.87 5.16
C LYS A 298 27.71 10.89 6.01
N PRO A 299 26.53 10.84 5.37
CA PRO A 299 25.24 10.62 6.04
C PRO A 299 25.29 9.49 7.07
N PHE A 300 24.68 9.75 8.23
CA PHE A 300 24.49 8.75 9.27
C PHE A 300 23.16 8.96 9.98
N LYS A 301 22.76 7.95 10.73
CA LYS A 301 21.79 8.07 11.81
C LYS A 301 22.37 7.53 13.10
N ILE A 302 22.00 8.13 14.21
CA ILE A 302 22.38 7.66 15.54
C ILE A 302 21.14 7.58 16.42
N CYS A 303 20.98 6.49 17.18
CA CYS A 303 19.89 6.38 18.15
C CYS A 303 20.38 6.06 19.57
N ALA A 304 19.64 6.58 20.56
CA ALA A 304 19.71 6.23 21.97
C ALA A 304 18.36 5.65 22.40
N ARG A 305 18.37 4.54 23.13
CA ARG A 305 17.17 3.81 23.55
C ARG A 305 17.50 2.82 24.66
N ASP A 306 16.55 2.57 25.55
CA ASP A 306 16.64 1.48 26.51
C ASP A 306 15.27 0.87 26.87
N ALA A 307 15.18 0.14 27.98
CA ALA A 307 13.94 -0.53 28.40
C ALA A 307 12.85 0.41 28.94
N ARG A 308 13.11 1.72 29.10
CA ARG A 308 12.13 2.70 29.60
C ARG A 308 11.06 3.08 28.57
N GLY A 309 11.16 2.58 27.33
CA GLY A 309 10.15 2.83 26.29
C GLY A 309 10.36 4.12 25.49
N VAL A 310 11.51 4.79 25.60
CA VAL A 310 11.83 5.99 24.82
C VAL A 310 12.99 5.73 23.86
N ILE A 311 12.81 6.12 22.60
CA ILE A 311 13.83 6.05 21.55
C ILE A 311 14.04 7.43 20.91
N VAL A 312 15.28 7.89 20.89
CA VAL A 312 15.68 9.18 20.31
C VAL A 312 16.65 8.94 19.18
N SER A 313 16.35 9.45 17.98
CA SER A 313 17.15 9.29 16.78
C SER A 313 17.47 10.63 16.13
N ILE A 314 18.72 10.79 15.67
CA ILE A 314 19.16 11.92 14.87
C ILE A 314 19.49 11.42 13.46
N LEU A 315 18.99 12.11 12.44
CA LEU A 315 19.26 11.83 11.03
C LEU A 315 20.11 12.96 10.44
N ALA A 316 21.34 12.66 10.04
CA ALA A 316 22.28 13.61 9.44
C ALA A 316 22.17 13.65 7.91
N ASP A 317 20.96 13.55 7.39
CA ASP A 317 20.62 13.59 5.97
C ASP A 317 19.11 13.87 5.79
N ASN A 318 18.71 14.46 4.67
CA ASN A 318 17.33 14.80 4.37
C ASN A 318 16.72 14.00 3.21
N TYR A 319 17.37 12.92 2.75
CA TYR A 319 16.71 11.98 1.85
C TYR A 319 15.52 11.31 2.57
N PHE A 320 14.33 11.51 2.02
CA PHE A 320 13.04 11.09 2.60
C PHE A 320 12.97 9.63 3.07
N GLY A 321 13.72 8.74 2.40
CA GLY A 321 13.78 7.33 2.77
C GLY A 321 14.35 7.08 4.18
N TYR A 322 15.20 7.96 4.72
CA TYR A 322 15.68 7.85 6.10
C TYR A 322 14.54 8.08 7.08
N SER A 323 13.78 9.17 6.94
CA SER A 323 12.65 9.50 7.82
C SER A 323 11.61 8.38 7.88
N LYS A 324 11.20 7.84 6.72
CA LYS A 324 10.28 6.68 6.67
C LYS A 324 10.84 5.44 7.35
N LYS A 325 12.13 5.14 7.14
CA LYS A 325 12.76 3.96 7.74
C LYS A 325 13.07 4.13 9.22
N GLU A 326 13.17 5.36 9.71
CA GLU A 326 13.36 5.63 11.12
C GLU A 326 12.08 5.45 11.92
N ILE A 327 10.94 5.92 11.38
CA ILE A 327 9.62 5.62 11.98
C ILE A 327 9.39 4.11 12.02
N LYS A 328 9.75 3.38 10.95
CA LYS A 328 9.75 1.90 10.96
C LYS A 328 10.59 1.32 12.10
N ALA A 329 11.80 1.84 12.33
CA ALA A 329 12.67 1.37 13.41
C ALA A 329 12.08 1.67 14.80
N HIS A 330 11.42 2.82 14.97
CA HIS A 330 10.71 3.19 16.19
C HIS A 330 9.50 2.28 16.46
N VAL A 331 8.70 1.98 15.44
CA VAL A 331 7.59 1.01 15.54
C VAL A 331 8.10 -0.38 15.88
N SER A 332 9.22 -0.81 15.27
CA SER A 332 9.86 -2.10 15.59
C SER A 332 10.35 -2.15 17.05
N TYR A 333 10.98 -1.09 17.54
CA TYR A 333 11.35 -0.95 18.96
C TYR A 333 10.11 -1.02 19.88
N SER A 334 9.03 -0.32 19.51
CA SER A 334 7.77 -0.34 20.26
C SER A 334 7.15 -1.74 20.31
N ALA A 335 7.07 -2.43 19.17
CA ALA A 335 6.56 -3.80 19.10
C ALA A 335 7.38 -4.77 19.95
N ASN A 336 8.71 -4.64 19.94
CA ASN A 336 9.59 -5.47 20.75
C ASN A 336 9.41 -5.28 22.26
N LEU A 337 9.12 -4.07 22.73
CA LEU A 337 8.86 -3.81 24.15
C LEU A 337 7.41 -4.13 24.56
N LEU A 338 6.45 -3.89 23.66
CA LEU A 338 5.04 -4.16 23.91
C LEU A 338 4.77 -5.67 24.05
N GLY A 339 5.43 -6.48 23.23
CA GLY A 339 5.14 -7.91 23.09
C GLY A 339 3.84 -8.18 22.32
N LEU A 340 3.67 -9.43 21.87
CA LEU A 340 2.49 -9.90 21.11
C LEU A 340 2.19 -9.09 19.84
N ALA A 341 3.21 -8.42 19.28
CA ALA A 341 3.16 -7.70 18.02
C ALA A 341 4.52 -7.78 17.32
N GLU A 342 4.51 -7.76 16.00
CA GLU A 342 5.71 -7.79 15.17
C GLU A 342 5.65 -6.66 14.14
N GLU A 343 6.76 -5.94 13.99
CA GLU A 343 6.93 -4.99 12.89
C GLU A 343 7.63 -5.72 11.75
N GLU A 344 6.96 -5.86 10.60
CA GLU A 344 7.45 -6.67 9.50
C GLU A 344 7.83 -5.85 8.27
N HIS A 345 8.91 -6.26 7.59
CA HIS A 345 9.18 -5.78 6.24
C HIS A 345 8.52 -6.70 5.19
N ALA A 346 7.20 -6.62 5.09
CA ALA A 346 6.40 -7.51 4.24
C ALA A 346 5.64 -6.77 3.13
N GLY A 347 5.07 -7.55 2.22
CA GLY A 347 3.93 -7.18 1.37
C GLY A 347 2.83 -8.22 1.58
N GLY A 348 1.62 -7.95 1.09
CA GLY A 348 0.52 -8.91 1.20
C GLY A 348 -0.67 -8.50 0.33
N ALA A 349 -1.58 -9.43 0.13
CA ALA A 349 -2.82 -9.23 -0.64
C ALA A 349 -3.90 -10.19 -0.16
N LEU A 350 -5.15 -9.72 -0.10
CA LEU A 350 -6.32 -10.58 -0.02
C LEU A 350 -6.80 -10.83 -1.46
N VAL A 351 -6.64 -12.06 -1.95
CA VAL A 351 -6.91 -12.40 -3.35
C VAL A 351 -8.16 -13.26 -3.48
N PHE A 352 -9.04 -12.89 -4.41
CA PHE A 352 -10.26 -13.62 -4.70
C PHE A 352 -10.18 -14.22 -6.10
N PRO A 353 -10.32 -15.54 -6.25
CA PRO A 353 -10.40 -16.17 -7.57
C PRO A 353 -11.54 -15.59 -8.42
N SER A 354 -11.19 -15.21 -9.66
CA SER A 354 -12.11 -14.70 -10.68
C SER A 354 -12.10 -15.55 -11.95
N TYR A 355 -13.23 -15.57 -12.63
CA TYR A 355 -13.53 -16.44 -13.77
C TYR A 355 -14.20 -15.64 -14.88
N ASN A 356 -13.87 -15.98 -16.13
CA ASN A 356 -14.50 -15.40 -17.31
C ASN A 356 -15.65 -16.31 -17.77
N HIS A 357 -16.90 -15.84 -17.63
CA HIS A 357 -18.10 -16.56 -18.04
C HIS A 357 -18.50 -16.30 -19.51
N GLY A 358 -17.75 -15.47 -20.24
CA GLY A 358 -18.10 -15.10 -21.61
C GLY A 358 -19.37 -14.26 -21.65
N THR A 359 -20.34 -14.65 -22.46
CA THR A 359 -21.60 -13.92 -22.65
C THR A 359 -22.73 -14.40 -21.75
N ARG A 360 -22.58 -15.54 -21.07
CA ARG A 360 -23.65 -16.12 -20.26
C ARG A 360 -23.12 -16.72 -18.96
N PHE A 361 -23.71 -16.32 -17.84
CA PHE A 361 -23.49 -16.93 -16.54
C PHE A 361 -24.74 -17.74 -16.16
N VAL A 362 -24.54 -18.98 -15.74
CA VAL A 362 -25.59 -19.83 -15.16
C VAL A 362 -25.04 -20.42 -13.86
N PRO A 363 -25.74 -20.30 -12.71
CA PRO A 363 -25.33 -20.92 -11.46
C PRO A 363 -25.12 -22.42 -11.65
N ASP A 364 -23.92 -22.89 -11.37
CA ASP A 364 -23.58 -24.29 -11.52
C ASP A 364 -23.97 -25.11 -10.28
N THR A 365 -23.73 -26.42 -10.34
CA THR A 365 -24.04 -27.33 -9.25
C THR A 365 -23.28 -27.03 -7.96
N ASN A 366 -22.10 -26.40 -8.03
CA ASN A 366 -21.33 -26.05 -6.84
C ASN A 366 -21.87 -24.80 -6.14
N LEU A 367 -22.42 -23.84 -6.90
CA LEU A 367 -23.10 -22.69 -6.33
C LEU A 367 -24.44 -23.10 -5.71
N ASN A 368 -25.19 -23.96 -6.39
CA ASN A 368 -26.50 -24.42 -5.92
C ASN A 368 -26.41 -25.38 -4.72
N SER A 369 -25.33 -26.17 -4.60
CA SER A 369 -25.18 -27.15 -3.50
C SER A 369 -24.89 -26.53 -2.14
N ARG A 370 -24.60 -25.21 -2.06
CA ARG A 370 -24.35 -24.52 -0.78
C ARG A 370 -25.62 -24.21 0.02
N GLY A 371 -26.81 -24.40 -0.56
CA GLY A 371 -28.10 -24.22 0.12
C GLY A 371 -28.53 -22.77 0.38
N HIS A 372 -27.67 -21.78 0.08
CA HIS A 372 -28.00 -20.37 0.26
C HIS A 372 -29.03 -19.88 -0.75
N ASN A 373 -29.99 -19.11 -0.27
CA ASN A 373 -31.09 -18.56 -1.06
C ASN A 373 -31.31 -17.07 -0.76
N ILE A 374 -32.08 -16.41 -1.61
CA ILE A 374 -32.32 -14.96 -1.47
C ILE A 374 -33.11 -14.57 -0.23
N GLN A 375 -33.96 -15.46 0.31
CA GLN A 375 -34.69 -15.17 1.56
C GLN A 375 -33.73 -15.06 2.75
N GLU A 376 -32.73 -15.93 2.84
CA GLU A 376 -31.67 -15.82 3.84
C GLU A 376 -30.93 -14.48 3.73
N VAL A 377 -30.65 -14.02 2.51
CA VAL A 377 -30.02 -12.71 2.28
C VAL A 377 -30.91 -11.58 2.81
N PHE A 378 -32.23 -11.64 2.57
CA PHE A 378 -33.17 -10.63 3.07
C PHE A 378 -33.21 -10.57 4.60
N GLU A 379 -33.08 -11.72 5.26
CA GLU A 379 -33.03 -11.81 6.71
C GLU A 379 -31.70 -11.28 7.28
N LEU A 380 -30.58 -11.77 6.76
CA LEU A 380 -29.24 -11.41 7.22
C LEU A 380 -28.91 -9.93 6.99
N MET A 381 -29.40 -9.37 5.88
CA MET A 381 -29.12 -7.99 5.46
C MET A 381 -30.28 -7.03 5.72
N ARG A 382 -31.23 -7.40 6.60
CA ARG A 382 -32.40 -6.58 6.94
C ARG A 382 -31.98 -5.16 7.31
N GLY A 383 -32.61 -4.17 6.68
CA GLY A 383 -32.33 -2.75 6.90
C GLY A 383 -31.08 -2.22 6.18
N ARG A 384 -30.33 -3.06 5.46
CA ARG A 384 -29.22 -2.65 4.57
C ARG A 384 -29.56 -2.75 3.09
N ILE A 385 -30.58 -3.53 2.75
CA ILE A 385 -31.03 -3.73 1.37
C ILE A 385 -32.48 -3.29 1.20
N ASP A 386 -32.81 -2.87 -0.01
CA ASP A 386 -34.15 -2.64 -0.50
C ASP A 386 -34.63 -3.87 -1.28
N ALA A 387 -35.40 -4.73 -0.60
CA ALA A 387 -35.96 -5.94 -1.19
C ALA A 387 -37.14 -5.58 -2.12
N LYS A 388 -37.10 -6.12 -3.34
CA LYS A 388 -38.05 -5.83 -4.39
C LYS A 388 -39.10 -6.94 -4.53
N PRO A 389 -40.35 -6.60 -4.86
CA PRO A 389 -41.42 -7.59 -5.02
C PRO A 389 -41.09 -8.69 -6.05
N GLU A 390 -40.25 -8.39 -7.04
CA GLU A 390 -39.81 -9.33 -8.08
C GLU A 390 -38.78 -10.35 -7.59
N GLY A 391 -38.38 -10.32 -6.31
CA GLY A 391 -37.53 -11.33 -5.70
C GLY A 391 -36.03 -11.04 -5.76
N TYR A 392 -35.62 -9.80 -6.00
CA TYR A 392 -34.22 -9.36 -5.93
C TYR A 392 -34.08 -8.24 -4.90
N ALA A 393 -32.87 -7.77 -4.63
CA ALA A 393 -32.67 -6.59 -3.79
C ALA A 393 -31.53 -5.70 -4.26
N VAL A 394 -31.54 -4.46 -3.79
CA VAL A 394 -30.49 -3.46 -4.05
C VAL A 394 -29.89 -2.99 -2.73
N ASP A 395 -28.57 -2.83 -2.66
CA ASP A 395 -27.93 -2.29 -1.45
C ASP A 395 -28.28 -0.80 -1.25
N LEU A 396 -28.67 -0.42 -0.04
CA LEU A 396 -29.09 0.96 0.29
C LEU A 396 -27.92 1.94 0.35
N THR A 397 -26.72 1.46 0.69
CA THR A 397 -25.51 2.28 0.78
C THR A 397 -24.81 2.38 -0.56
N TYR A 398 -24.82 1.28 -1.32
CA TYR A 398 -24.16 1.15 -2.62
C TYR A 398 -25.16 0.69 -3.69
N PRO A 399 -25.96 1.59 -4.28
CA PRO A 399 -27.06 1.23 -5.19
C PRO A 399 -26.64 0.47 -6.45
N ASN A 400 -25.34 0.43 -6.76
CA ASN A 400 -24.79 -0.36 -7.86
C ASN A 400 -24.55 -1.84 -7.48
N ILE A 401 -24.87 -2.26 -6.26
CA ILE A 401 -24.82 -3.67 -5.82
C ILE A 401 -26.24 -4.22 -5.82
N VAL A 402 -26.45 -5.30 -6.56
CA VAL A 402 -27.76 -5.94 -6.76
C VAL A 402 -27.68 -7.41 -6.37
N TYR A 403 -28.52 -7.84 -5.45
CA TYR A 403 -28.62 -9.23 -4.99
C TYR A 403 -29.65 -9.98 -5.83
N LEU A 404 -29.22 -11.06 -6.46
CA LEU A 404 -30.07 -11.89 -7.33
C LEU A 404 -30.40 -13.22 -6.63
N PRO A 405 -31.55 -13.85 -6.97
CA PRO A 405 -31.87 -15.21 -6.55
C PRO A 405 -30.86 -16.28 -6.94
N GLU A 406 -30.87 -17.37 -6.18
CA GLU A 406 -30.00 -18.53 -6.39
C GLU A 406 -30.17 -19.21 -7.76
N ASN A 407 -31.36 -19.09 -8.35
CA ASN A 407 -31.67 -19.64 -9.68
C ASN A 407 -31.43 -18.62 -10.82
N ALA A 408 -30.91 -17.43 -10.52
CA ALA A 408 -30.74 -16.38 -11.52
C ALA A 408 -29.58 -16.66 -12.48
N TYR A 409 -29.84 -16.58 -13.79
CA TYR A 409 -28.80 -16.59 -14.82
C TYR A 409 -28.67 -15.22 -15.48
N ILE A 410 -27.52 -14.92 -16.06
CA ILE A 410 -27.24 -13.63 -16.69
C ILE A 410 -26.81 -13.86 -18.15
N SER A 411 -27.37 -13.09 -19.07
CA SER A 411 -27.07 -13.16 -20.50
C SER A 411 -26.74 -11.76 -21.06
N LEU A 412 -25.64 -11.67 -21.81
CA LEU A 412 -25.25 -10.46 -22.53
C LEU A 412 -25.96 -10.32 -23.88
N GLU A 413 -26.55 -11.39 -24.42
CA GLU A 413 -27.24 -11.36 -25.72
C GLU A 413 -28.48 -10.46 -25.69
N ASP A 414 -29.26 -10.57 -24.62
CA ASP A 414 -30.43 -9.73 -24.34
C ASP A 414 -30.18 -8.71 -23.21
N GLN A 415 -28.96 -8.68 -22.69
CA GLN A 415 -28.49 -7.79 -21.62
C GLN A 415 -29.39 -7.85 -20.37
N LYS A 416 -29.71 -9.06 -19.91
CA LYS A 416 -30.59 -9.29 -18.76
C LYS A 416 -30.13 -10.42 -17.83
N ALA A 417 -30.48 -10.27 -16.56
CA ALA A 417 -30.58 -11.34 -15.59
C ALA A 417 -32.01 -11.88 -15.59
N HIS A 418 -32.18 -13.20 -15.43
CA HIS A 418 -33.48 -13.89 -15.46
C HIS A 418 -33.56 -14.91 -14.34
N TRP A 419 -34.72 -15.04 -13.72
CA TRP A 419 -34.98 -16.01 -12.66
C TRP A 419 -36.47 -16.36 -12.56
N MET A 420 -36.79 -17.43 -11.83
CA MET A 420 -38.16 -17.75 -11.47
C MET A 420 -38.43 -17.27 -10.05
N TRP A 421 -39.52 -16.52 -9.87
CA TRP A 421 -40.01 -16.06 -8.57
C TRP A 421 -41.50 -16.32 -8.45
N GLU A 422 -41.92 -17.04 -7.41
CA GLU A 422 -43.34 -17.40 -7.17
C GLU A 422 -44.05 -17.99 -8.41
N GLY A 423 -43.33 -18.83 -9.17
CA GLY A 423 -43.86 -19.47 -10.38
C GLY A 423 -43.95 -18.55 -11.61
N ARG A 424 -43.45 -17.31 -11.54
CA ARG A 424 -43.37 -16.37 -12.67
C ARG A 424 -41.92 -16.12 -13.07
N GLU A 425 -41.67 -16.02 -14.36
CA GLU A 425 -40.38 -15.58 -14.88
C GLU A 425 -40.22 -14.07 -14.64
N GLN A 426 -39.09 -13.69 -14.08
CA GLN A 426 -38.70 -12.31 -13.80
C GLN A 426 -37.41 -11.99 -14.54
N SER A 427 -37.21 -10.72 -14.87
CA SER A 427 -35.96 -10.28 -15.48
C SER A 427 -35.56 -8.87 -15.03
N LEU A 428 -34.24 -8.63 -15.02
CA LEU A 428 -33.63 -7.35 -14.71
C LEU A 428 -32.61 -7.01 -15.79
N ARG A 429 -32.60 -5.77 -16.28
CA ARG A 429 -31.55 -5.32 -17.20
C ARG A 429 -30.22 -5.23 -16.46
N ILE A 430 -29.16 -5.76 -17.04
CA ILE A 430 -27.81 -5.63 -16.49
C ILE A 430 -27.03 -4.46 -17.09
N LEU A 431 -26.24 -3.77 -16.29
CA LEU A 431 -25.53 -2.55 -16.65
C LEU A 431 -24.04 -2.63 -16.28
N PRO A 432 -23.15 -2.01 -17.08
CA PRO A 432 -21.78 -1.75 -16.66
C PRO A 432 -21.71 -0.90 -15.39
N GLY A 433 -20.80 -1.21 -14.49
CA GLY A 433 -20.63 -0.52 -13.20
C GLY A 433 -21.48 -1.09 -12.06
N GLU A 434 -22.46 -1.94 -12.38
CA GLU A 434 -23.18 -2.73 -11.39
C GLU A 434 -22.49 -4.07 -11.09
N VAL A 435 -22.69 -4.55 -9.87
CA VAL A 435 -22.21 -5.84 -9.38
C VAL A 435 -23.41 -6.66 -8.93
N TYR A 436 -23.62 -7.80 -9.58
CA TYR A 436 -24.67 -8.75 -9.26
C TYR A 436 -24.16 -9.81 -8.30
N VAL A 437 -24.86 -10.04 -7.20
CA VAL A 437 -24.41 -10.92 -6.11
C VAL A 437 -25.37 -12.09 -5.99
N HIS A 438 -24.87 -13.29 -6.22
CA HIS A 438 -25.58 -14.53 -5.92
C HIS A 438 -25.66 -14.73 -4.39
N PRO A 439 -26.65 -15.45 -3.84
CA PRO A 439 -26.81 -15.60 -2.37
C PRO A 439 -25.60 -16.21 -1.65
N THR A 440 -24.74 -16.94 -2.36
CA THR A 440 -23.46 -17.46 -1.84
C THR A 440 -22.37 -16.39 -1.68
N GLY A 441 -22.63 -15.14 -2.05
CA GLY A 441 -21.66 -14.05 -2.11
C GLY A 441 -20.84 -14.01 -3.41
N TYR A 442 -21.09 -14.93 -4.36
CA TYR A 442 -20.42 -14.92 -5.65
C TYR A 442 -20.85 -13.69 -6.46
N ARG A 443 -19.88 -12.88 -6.89
CA ARG A 443 -20.12 -11.60 -7.57
C ARG A 443 -19.96 -11.76 -9.07
N ILE A 444 -20.81 -11.10 -9.85
CA ILE A 444 -20.74 -11.05 -11.31
C ILE A 444 -20.80 -9.59 -11.75
N HIS A 445 -19.90 -9.17 -12.64
CA HIS A 445 -19.95 -7.86 -13.27
C HIS A 445 -19.65 -7.93 -14.77
N MET A 446 -20.09 -6.89 -15.49
CA MET A 446 -19.75 -6.71 -16.90
C MET A 446 -18.38 -6.06 -17.04
N GLU A 447 -17.52 -6.62 -17.89
CA GLU A 447 -16.19 -6.08 -18.18
C GLU A 447 -15.92 -6.09 -19.68
N ARG A 448 -15.21 -5.07 -20.19
CA ARG A 448 -14.71 -5.08 -21.55
C ARG A 448 -13.36 -5.77 -21.61
N HIS A 449 -13.23 -6.73 -22.52
CA HIS A 449 -11.96 -7.39 -22.79
C HIS A 449 -10.94 -6.37 -23.34
N PRO A 450 -9.75 -6.18 -22.74
CA PRO A 450 -8.81 -5.13 -23.14
C PRO A 450 -8.31 -5.24 -24.59
N GLY A 451 -8.09 -6.47 -25.08
CA GLY A 451 -7.66 -6.73 -26.47
C GLY A 451 -8.77 -6.56 -27.52
N SER A 452 -9.85 -7.35 -27.44
CA SER A 452 -10.93 -7.35 -28.44
C SER A 452 -12.00 -6.26 -28.27
N GLY A 453 -12.10 -5.62 -27.11
CA GLY A 453 -13.15 -4.65 -26.78
C GLY A 453 -14.54 -5.26 -26.54
N ALA A 454 -14.68 -6.59 -26.68
CA ALA A 454 -15.91 -7.33 -26.47
C ALA A 454 -16.31 -7.35 -24.98
N TRP A 455 -17.62 -7.28 -24.70
CA TRP A 455 -18.14 -7.42 -23.34
C TRP A 455 -18.13 -8.88 -22.90
N ARG A 456 -17.83 -9.10 -21.62
CA ARG A 456 -17.85 -10.40 -20.95
C ARG A 456 -18.38 -10.25 -19.53
N LEU A 457 -18.87 -11.35 -18.97
CA LEU A 457 -19.21 -11.47 -17.56
C LEU A 457 -18.00 -12.02 -16.81
N ILE A 458 -17.59 -11.32 -15.75
CA ILE A 458 -16.56 -11.77 -14.83
C ILE A 458 -17.21 -12.16 -13.52
N GLY A 459 -17.00 -13.41 -13.10
CA GLY A 459 -17.45 -13.92 -11.83
C GLY A 459 -16.30 -13.94 -10.81
N THR A 460 -16.55 -13.60 -9.56
CA THR A 460 -15.55 -13.60 -8.48
C THR A 460 -16.11 -14.27 -7.24
N THR A 461 -15.33 -15.19 -6.69
CA THR A 461 -15.69 -15.93 -5.47
C THR A 461 -15.81 -15.03 -4.23
N ALA A 462 -16.59 -15.49 -3.25
CA ALA A 462 -16.80 -14.79 -1.98
C ALA A 462 -15.65 -15.03 -0.98
N GLU A 463 -15.03 -16.21 -1.04
CA GLU A 463 -13.93 -16.62 -0.16
C GLU A 463 -12.58 -16.31 -0.84
N GLY A 464 -11.78 -15.49 -0.16
CA GLY A 464 -10.44 -15.13 -0.62
C GLY A 464 -9.34 -15.88 0.11
N LEU A 465 -8.13 -15.79 -0.41
CA LEU A 465 -6.91 -16.24 0.22
C LEU A 465 -6.12 -15.02 0.71
N LEU A 466 -5.73 -15.00 1.98
CA LEU A 466 -4.81 -14.00 2.51
C LEU A 466 -3.38 -14.46 2.22
N CYS A 467 -2.69 -13.71 1.36
CA CYS A 467 -1.31 -13.97 1.01
C CYS A 467 -0.39 -12.98 1.75
N HIS A 468 0.61 -13.50 2.46
CA HIS A 468 1.62 -12.72 3.19
C HIS A 468 3.01 -13.05 2.65
N LYS A 469 3.82 -12.02 2.36
CA LYS A 469 5.19 -12.18 1.83
C LYS A 469 6.19 -11.37 2.66
N PRO A 470 6.67 -11.95 3.78
CA PRO A 470 7.63 -11.31 4.66
C PRO A 470 9.08 -11.50 4.18
N CYS A 471 10.01 -10.87 4.90
CA CYS A 471 11.46 -11.14 4.84
C CYS A 471 12.07 -11.24 3.42
N THR A 472 11.54 -10.47 2.47
CA THR A 472 11.96 -10.55 1.06
C THR A 472 13.02 -9.50 0.76
N VAL A 473 14.19 -9.95 0.31
CA VAL A 473 15.30 -9.09 -0.11
C VAL A 473 14.93 -8.20 -1.31
N SER A 474 15.66 -7.10 -1.50
CA SER A 474 15.48 -6.25 -2.68
C SER A 474 15.65 -7.06 -3.96
N GLY A 475 14.75 -6.89 -4.93
CA GLY A 475 14.68 -7.71 -6.14
C GLY A 475 13.88 -9.02 -6.00
N GLY A 476 13.59 -9.50 -4.78
CA GLY A 476 12.79 -10.72 -4.55
C GLY A 476 11.28 -10.56 -4.78
N GLY A 477 10.85 -9.39 -5.28
CA GLY A 477 9.46 -9.13 -5.66
C GLY A 477 8.48 -9.09 -4.48
N LYS A 478 8.85 -8.41 -3.38
CA LYS A 478 7.97 -8.27 -2.20
C LYS A 478 6.62 -7.63 -2.55
N SER A 479 6.64 -6.54 -3.31
CA SER A 479 5.44 -5.81 -3.71
C SER A 479 4.66 -6.48 -4.85
N GLU A 480 5.30 -7.37 -5.60
CA GLU A 480 4.67 -8.04 -6.75
C GLU A 480 3.48 -8.91 -6.36
N ILE A 481 3.40 -9.35 -5.09
CA ILE A 481 2.27 -10.11 -4.53
C ILE A 481 0.93 -9.38 -4.63
N ALA A 482 0.96 -8.04 -4.63
CA ALA A 482 -0.23 -7.18 -4.68
C ALA A 482 -0.36 -6.43 -6.02
N LYS A 483 0.55 -6.68 -6.96
CA LYS A 483 0.53 -6.01 -8.27
C LYS A 483 -0.53 -6.65 -9.16
N GLN A 484 -1.15 -5.84 -10.02
CA GLN A 484 -2.16 -6.33 -10.96
C GLN A 484 -1.51 -7.26 -11.99
N ILE A 485 -2.01 -8.50 -12.05
CA ILE A 485 -1.55 -9.48 -13.04
C ILE A 485 -1.98 -9.11 -14.47
N SER A 486 -3.05 -8.33 -14.62
CA SER A 486 -3.56 -7.87 -15.92
C SER A 486 -2.53 -7.08 -16.73
N ASP A 487 -1.64 -6.34 -16.07
CA ASP A 487 -0.56 -5.58 -16.72
C ASP A 487 0.49 -6.50 -17.37
N ALA A 488 0.55 -7.77 -16.95
CA ALA A 488 1.46 -8.78 -17.49
C ALA A 488 0.81 -9.67 -18.57
N ILE A 489 -0.52 -9.58 -18.75
CA ILE A 489 -1.26 -10.38 -19.73
C ILE A 489 -1.11 -9.74 -21.12
N THR A 490 -0.71 -10.55 -22.10
CA THR A 490 -0.75 -10.19 -23.52
C THR A 490 -1.93 -10.83 -24.21
N TYR A 491 -2.50 -10.11 -25.18
CA TYR A 491 -3.61 -10.60 -25.98
C TYR A 491 -3.14 -10.79 -27.42
N SER A 492 -3.31 -11.99 -27.94
CA SER A 492 -2.98 -12.32 -29.31
C SER A 492 -3.98 -13.32 -29.90
N PRO A 493 -4.14 -13.36 -31.23
CA PRO A 493 -5.00 -14.35 -31.86
C PRO A 493 -4.55 -15.77 -31.53
N LEU A 494 -5.52 -16.67 -31.38
CA LEU A 494 -5.25 -18.10 -31.23
C LEU A 494 -4.79 -18.66 -32.57
N THR A 495 -3.58 -19.24 -32.57
CA THR A 495 -3.00 -19.83 -33.77
C THR A 495 -3.32 -21.32 -33.87
N ILE A 496 -3.67 -21.76 -35.07
CA ILE A 496 -3.96 -23.16 -35.42
C ILE A 496 -2.95 -23.65 -36.46
N ALA A 497 -2.60 -24.93 -36.39
CA ALA A 497 -1.59 -25.50 -37.28
C ALA A 497 -2.21 -25.88 -38.64
N ASP A 498 -3.21 -26.78 -38.61
CA ASP A 498 -4.00 -27.19 -39.76
C ASP A 498 -5.47 -27.18 -39.35
N PHE A 499 -6.25 -26.25 -39.90
CA PHE A 499 -7.64 -26.07 -39.52
C PHE A 499 -8.49 -27.32 -39.75
N HIS A 500 -8.33 -28.01 -40.88
CA HIS A 500 -9.19 -29.13 -41.21
C HIS A 500 -8.89 -30.35 -40.35
N GLU A 501 -7.62 -30.70 -40.19
CA GLU A 501 -7.22 -31.84 -39.35
C GLU A 501 -7.46 -31.56 -37.87
N ASP A 502 -7.16 -30.35 -37.38
CA ASP A 502 -7.39 -30.00 -35.97
C ASP A 502 -8.91 -29.99 -35.66
N MET A 503 -9.78 -29.46 -36.54
CA MET A 503 -11.24 -29.46 -36.32
C MET A 503 -11.86 -30.87 -36.41
N LYS A 504 -11.31 -31.75 -37.24
CA LYS A 504 -11.70 -33.17 -37.28
C LYS A 504 -11.36 -33.87 -35.96
N ALA A 505 -10.18 -33.59 -35.39
CA ALA A 505 -9.81 -34.09 -34.07
C ALA A 505 -10.71 -33.53 -32.95
N VAL A 506 -11.06 -32.24 -33.02
CA VAL A 506 -12.02 -31.61 -32.09
C VAL A 506 -13.39 -32.29 -32.15
N ARG A 507 -13.92 -32.53 -33.35
CA ARG A 507 -15.20 -33.25 -33.53
C ARG A 507 -15.16 -34.65 -32.91
N ALA A 508 -14.10 -35.41 -33.18
CA ALA A 508 -13.93 -36.76 -32.64
C ALA A 508 -13.91 -36.79 -31.10
N ILE A 509 -13.42 -35.74 -30.45
CA ILE A 509 -13.47 -35.59 -28.99
C ILE A 509 -14.88 -35.23 -28.55
N ILE A 510 -15.51 -34.21 -29.17
CA ILE A 510 -16.85 -33.75 -28.81
C ILE A 510 -17.90 -34.86 -28.88
N GLU A 511 -17.82 -35.71 -29.89
CA GLU A 511 -18.77 -36.79 -30.16
C GLU A 511 -18.43 -38.11 -29.45
N LYS A 512 -17.29 -38.20 -28.75
CA LYS A 512 -16.88 -39.41 -28.04
C LYS A 512 -17.82 -39.71 -26.86
N ASP A 513 -18.13 -40.99 -26.65
CA ASP A 513 -18.81 -41.45 -25.44
C ASP A 513 -17.83 -41.46 -24.24
N TYR A 514 -18.27 -40.87 -23.13
CA TYR A 514 -17.52 -40.71 -21.89
C TYR A 514 -18.13 -41.46 -20.71
N GLY A 515 -19.18 -42.24 -20.94
CA GLY A 515 -19.98 -42.88 -19.90
C GLY A 515 -19.27 -43.92 -19.06
N ASN A 516 -18.19 -44.53 -19.57
CA ASN A 516 -17.54 -45.70 -18.97
C ASN A 516 -16.09 -45.41 -18.52
N ARG A 517 -15.80 -44.16 -18.16
CA ARG A 517 -14.43 -43.66 -17.91
C ARG A 517 -13.90 -43.92 -16.50
N PHE A 518 -14.77 -44.13 -15.52
CA PHE A 518 -14.36 -44.27 -14.12
C PHE A 518 -13.93 -45.69 -13.79
N LYS A 519 -12.99 -45.82 -12.85
CA LYS A 519 -12.57 -47.12 -12.30
C LYS A 519 -13.70 -47.78 -11.50
N ASP A 520 -14.46 -46.97 -10.79
CA ASP A 520 -15.69 -47.39 -10.14
C ASP A 520 -16.79 -47.54 -11.19
N GLU A 521 -17.39 -48.73 -11.28
CA GLU A 521 -18.45 -49.02 -12.24
C GLU A 521 -19.77 -48.34 -11.83
N ASP A 522 -19.99 -48.04 -10.55
CA ASP A 522 -21.20 -47.36 -10.08
C ASP A 522 -21.25 -45.87 -10.49
N GLU A 523 -20.09 -45.27 -10.78
CA GLU A 523 -19.99 -43.91 -11.34
C GLU A 523 -20.11 -43.87 -12.88
N ASN A 524 -20.16 -45.03 -13.54
CA ASN A 524 -20.31 -45.11 -14.99
C ASN A 524 -21.79 -45.04 -15.36
N HIS A 525 -22.14 -44.07 -16.22
CA HIS A 525 -23.51 -43.82 -16.66
C HIS A 525 -23.75 -44.22 -18.12
N GLY A 526 -22.76 -44.82 -18.78
CA GLY A 526 -22.87 -45.24 -20.18
C GLY A 526 -23.47 -44.16 -21.09
N LYS A 527 -24.52 -44.53 -21.84
CA LYS A 527 -25.23 -43.63 -22.77
C LYS A 527 -25.96 -42.47 -22.09
N ASP A 528 -26.23 -42.56 -20.79
CA ASP A 528 -26.89 -41.50 -20.02
C ASP A 528 -25.90 -40.42 -19.55
N SER A 529 -24.61 -40.56 -19.88
CA SER A 529 -23.60 -39.54 -19.61
C SER A 529 -23.89 -38.25 -20.39
N ARG A 530 -23.72 -37.10 -19.72
CA ARG A 530 -23.88 -35.77 -20.33
C ARG A 530 -22.87 -35.55 -21.46
N ASN A 531 -23.35 -35.27 -22.67
CA ASN A 531 -22.50 -34.89 -23.81
C ASN A 531 -21.69 -33.60 -23.54
N ILE A 532 -20.64 -33.33 -24.31
CA ILE A 532 -19.79 -32.14 -24.13
C ILE A 532 -20.60 -30.85 -24.36
N LEU A 533 -21.31 -30.73 -25.48
CA LEU A 533 -21.96 -29.47 -25.89
C LEU A 533 -23.27 -29.16 -25.15
N THR A 534 -23.84 -30.11 -24.40
CA THR A 534 -25.11 -29.88 -23.68
C THR A 534 -25.05 -28.68 -22.71
N PRO A 535 -26.09 -27.82 -22.64
CA PRO A 535 -26.16 -26.72 -21.67
C PRO A 535 -26.05 -27.19 -20.21
N LYS A 536 -26.43 -28.44 -19.92
CA LYS A 536 -26.35 -29.05 -18.57
C LYS A 536 -24.92 -29.43 -18.15
N ARG A 537 -23.92 -29.15 -18.99
CA ARG A 537 -22.50 -29.40 -18.73
C ARG A 537 -21.73 -28.09 -18.83
N SER A 538 -21.13 -27.65 -17.73
CA SER A 538 -20.32 -26.42 -17.71
C SER A 538 -18.98 -26.62 -18.41
N LEU A 539 -18.37 -25.51 -18.85
CA LEU A 539 -17.01 -25.52 -19.41
C LEU A 539 -16.00 -26.13 -18.43
N GLY A 540 -16.08 -25.79 -17.14
CA GLY A 540 -15.23 -26.37 -16.10
C GLY A 540 -15.37 -27.89 -15.99
N SER A 541 -16.59 -28.43 -16.15
CA SER A 541 -16.81 -29.89 -16.18
C SER A 541 -16.20 -30.56 -17.42
N VAL A 542 -16.15 -29.86 -18.56
CA VAL A 542 -15.45 -30.34 -19.77
C VAL A 542 -13.94 -30.30 -19.58
N ILE A 543 -13.39 -29.27 -18.94
CA ILE A 543 -11.96 -29.23 -18.58
C ILE A 543 -11.61 -30.40 -17.65
N LYS A 544 -12.42 -30.67 -16.62
CA LYS A 544 -12.23 -31.83 -15.72
C LYS A 544 -12.37 -33.17 -16.46
N LEU A 545 -13.25 -33.25 -17.46
CA LEU A 545 -13.40 -34.45 -18.29
C LEU A 545 -12.13 -34.74 -19.08
N LEU A 546 -11.51 -33.69 -19.65
CA LEU A 546 -10.33 -33.80 -20.51
C LEU A 546 -9.00 -33.65 -19.75
N SER A 547 -9.04 -33.74 -18.42
CA SER A 547 -7.87 -33.70 -17.54
C SER A 547 -7.65 -35.06 -16.88
N PRO A 548 -6.42 -35.62 -16.87
CA PRO A 548 -6.14 -36.89 -16.22
C PRO A 548 -6.55 -36.88 -14.73
N SER A 549 -7.08 -38.01 -14.24
CA SER A 549 -7.55 -38.15 -12.85
C SER A 549 -7.29 -39.56 -12.33
N SER A 550 -6.96 -39.69 -11.04
CA SER A 550 -6.81 -41.00 -10.39
C SER A 550 -8.09 -41.84 -10.39
N LEU A 551 -9.25 -41.18 -10.51
CA LEU A 551 -10.57 -41.80 -10.57
C LEU A 551 -10.88 -42.48 -11.92
N TYR A 552 -10.16 -42.11 -12.98
CA TYR A 552 -10.39 -42.64 -14.32
C TYR A 552 -9.62 -43.93 -14.58
N LYS A 553 -10.16 -44.81 -15.46
CA LYS A 553 -9.48 -46.01 -15.97
C LYS A 553 -8.14 -45.62 -16.61
N ASP A 554 -7.13 -46.47 -16.46
CA ASP A 554 -5.76 -46.14 -16.89
C ASP A 554 -5.68 -45.91 -18.41
N GLU A 555 -6.39 -46.72 -19.20
CA GLU A 555 -6.55 -46.55 -20.66
C GLU A 555 -7.12 -45.17 -21.04
N TYR A 556 -8.08 -44.66 -20.25
CA TYR A 556 -8.68 -43.34 -20.49
C TYR A 556 -7.67 -42.23 -20.20
N ASN A 557 -6.89 -42.35 -19.11
CA ASN A 557 -5.82 -41.42 -18.79
C ASN A 557 -4.70 -41.43 -19.83
N GLU A 558 -4.35 -42.58 -20.40
CA GLU A 558 -3.38 -42.67 -21.50
C GLU A 558 -3.89 -41.98 -22.77
N TRP A 559 -5.16 -42.21 -23.12
CA TRP A 559 -5.80 -41.47 -24.21
C TRP A 559 -5.76 -39.96 -23.96
N LEU A 560 -6.13 -39.49 -22.76
CA LEU A 560 -6.06 -38.06 -22.41
C LEU A 560 -4.65 -37.45 -22.52
N LYS A 561 -3.61 -38.23 -22.20
CA LYS A 561 -2.20 -37.79 -22.34
C LYS A 561 -1.74 -37.74 -23.80
N SER A 562 -2.30 -38.58 -24.66
CA SER A 562 -2.01 -38.58 -26.10
C SER A 562 -2.60 -37.38 -26.85
N LEU A 563 -3.65 -36.75 -26.30
CA LEU A 563 -4.31 -35.60 -26.91
C LEU A 563 -3.41 -34.35 -26.85
N PRO A 564 -3.10 -33.70 -27.98
CA PRO A 564 -2.35 -32.45 -27.95
C PRO A 564 -3.11 -31.34 -27.22
N GLU A 565 -2.41 -30.57 -26.38
CA GLU A 565 -3.03 -29.49 -25.59
C GLU A 565 -3.70 -28.41 -26.45
N ARG A 566 -3.18 -28.16 -27.66
CA ARG A 566 -3.83 -27.26 -28.62
C ARG A 566 -5.24 -27.72 -28.99
N ILE A 567 -5.46 -29.04 -29.15
CA ILE A 567 -6.75 -29.61 -29.53
C ILE A 567 -7.74 -29.54 -28.37
N LYS A 568 -7.29 -29.86 -27.15
CA LYS A 568 -8.12 -29.67 -25.94
C LYS A 568 -8.57 -28.22 -25.79
N SER A 569 -7.66 -27.28 -26.03
CA SER A 569 -7.96 -25.84 -26.01
C SER A 569 -9.03 -25.45 -27.02
N LEU A 570 -9.02 -26.03 -28.23
CA LEU A 570 -10.08 -25.83 -29.23
C LEU A 570 -11.42 -26.43 -28.79
N VAL A 571 -11.44 -27.62 -28.18
CA VAL A 571 -12.69 -28.21 -27.62
C VAL A 571 -13.30 -27.28 -26.57
N PHE A 572 -12.47 -26.71 -25.68
CA PHE A 572 -12.93 -25.75 -24.68
C PHE A 572 -13.47 -24.47 -25.31
N LEU A 573 -12.85 -24.02 -26.40
CA LEU A 573 -13.29 -22.85 -27.15
C LEU A 573 -14.65 -23.08 -27.83
N VAL A 574 -14.83 -24.22 -28.52
CA VAL A 574 -16.11 -24.61 -29.11
C VAL A 574 -17.18 -24.68 -28.02
N LYS A 575 -16.89 -25.37 -26.90
CA LYS A 575 -17.82 -25.44 -25.78
C LYS A 575 -18.21 -24.06 -25.23
N ARG A 576 -17.28 -23.11 -25.22
CA ARG A 576 -17.52 -21.76 -24.70
C ARG A 576 -18.44 -20.94 -25.60
N PHE A 577 -18.35 -21.08 -26.91
CA PHE A 577 -19.17 -20.32 -27.85
C PHE A 577 -20.47 -21.04 -28.24
N TYR A 578 -20.53 -22.36 -28.08
CA TYR A 578 -21.69 -23.17 -28.48
C TYR A 578 -23.02 -22.65 -27.91
N THR A 579 -23.99 -22.48 -28.80
CA THR A 579 -25.39 -22.27 -28.45
C THR A 579 -26.24 -23.45 -28.93
N PRO A 580 -27.34 -23.80 -28.24
CA PRO A 580 -28.20 -24.92 -28.64
C PRO A 580 -28.75 -24.83 -30.07
N ASP A 581 -28.95 -23.60 -30.57
CA ASP A 581 -29.53 -23.34 -31.89
C ASP A 581 -28.66 -23.83 -33.05
N TRP A 582 -27.35 -24.02 -32.81
CA TRP A 582 -26.43 -24.54 -33.82
C TRP A 582 -26.61 -26.04 -34.07
N GLY A 583 -27.18 -26.78 -33.11
CA GLY A 583 -27.31 -28.23 -33.19
C GLY A 583 -25.96 -28.90 -33.47
N ASP A 584 -25.92 -29.71 -34.53
CA ASP A 584 -24.71 -30.43 -34.98
C ASP A 584 -23.84 -29.60 -35.96
N ASP A 585 -24.30 -28.43 -36.42
CA ASP A 585 -23.58 -27.58 -37.38
C ASP A 585 -22.65 -26.56 -36.72
N TRP A 586 -22.23 -26.78 -35.47
CA TRP A 586 -21.34 -25.86 -34.74
C TRP A 586 -20.01 -25.58 -35.45
N MET A 587 -19.56 -26.44 -36.37
CA MET A 587 -18.30 -26.25 -37.10
C MET A 587 -18.34 -25.12 -38.11
N SER A 588 -19.49 -24.80 -38.70
CA SER A 588 -19.61 -23.76 -39.74
C SER A 588 -19.32 -22.35 -39.19
N HIS A 589 -19.44 -22.18 -37.88
CA HIS A 589 -19.18 -20.93 -37.16
C HIS A 589 -17.68 -20.65 -36.90
N PHE A 590 -16.80 -21.61 -37.18
CA PHE A 590 -15.35 -21.47 -37.03
C PHE A 590 -14.67 -21.50 -38.39
N SER A 591 -13.67 -20.63 -38.61
CA SER A 591 -12.99 -20.53 -39.89
C SER A 591 -11.54 -20.05 -39.74
N VAL A 592 -10.82 -20.04 -40.87
CA VAL A 592 -9.51 -19.40 -41.06
C VAL A 592 -9.52 -18.69 -42.40
N ASP A 593 -8.74 -17.61 -42.54
CA ASP A 593 -8.61 -16.92 -43.83
C ASP A 593 -7.76 -17.72 -44.82
N ALA A 594 -7.98 -17.52 -46.12
CA ALA A 594 -6.99 -17.87 -47.13
C ALA A 594 -6.00 -16.70 -47.30
N VAL A 595 -4.75 -16.90 -46.92
CA VAL A 595 -3.67 -15.89 -47.02
C VAL A 595 -2.73 -16.31 -48.14
N ASN A 596 -2.63 -15.49 -49.20
CA ASN A 596 -1.79 -15.74 -50.37
C ASN A 596 -2.02 -17.13 -51.03
N GLY A 597 -3.26 -17.63 -51.02
CA GLY A 597 -3.62 -18.93 -51.59
C GLY A 597 -3.33 -20.13 -50.69
N THR A 598 -2.91 -19.90 -49.44
CA THR A 598 -2.72 -20.94 -48.42
C THR A 598 -3.66 -20.75 -47.24
N THR A 599 -4.04 -21.84 -46.59
CA THR A 599 -4.87 -21.80 -45.38
C THR A 599 -4.12 -21.05 -44.27
N GLY A 600 -4.73 -20.00 -43.75
CA GLY A 600 -4.17 -19.18 -42.69
C GLY A 600 -4.20 -19.88 -41.35
N ASN A 601 -3.42 -19.34 -40.41
CA ASN A 601 -3.21 -19.94 -39.09
C ASN A 601 -3.98 -19.24 -37.98
N ILE A 602 -4.81 -18.23 -38.26
CA ILE A 602 -5.55 -17.50 -37.24
C ILE A 602 -6.97 -18.04 -37.17
N LEU A 603 -7.31 -18.66 -36.03
CA LEU A 603 -8.66 -19.15 -35.82
C LEU A 603 -9.65 -17.98 -35.69
N LYS A 604 -10.74 -18.07 -36.43
CA LYS A 604 -11.85 -17.13 -36.39
C LYS A 604 -13.11 -17.81 -35.86
N PHE A 605 -13.93 -17.01 -35.19
CA PHE A 605 -15.30 -17.32 -34.84
C PHE A 605 -16.17 -16.20 -35.42
N GLU A 606 -17.16 -16.54 -36.26
CA GLU A 606 -18.02 -15.54 -36.95
C GLU A 606 -17.18 -14.46 -37.65
N ASP A 607 -16.21 -14.89 -38.45
CA ASP A 607 -15.23 -14.06 -39.18
C ASP A 607 -14.32 -13.15 -38.34
N ARG A 608 -14.35 -13.28 -37.01
CA ARG A 608 -13.52 -12.49 -36.09
C ARG A 608 -12.39 -13.33 -35.48
N PRO A 609 -11.14 -12.85 -35.49
CA PRO A 609 -10.04 -13.53 -34.82
C PRO A 609 -10.32 -13.76 -33.33
N VAL A 610 -10.21 -15.02 -32.90
CA VAL A 610 -10.35 -15.39 -31.50
C VAL A 610 -9.13 -14.94 -30.73
N GLN A 611 -9.30 -14.04 -29.76
CA GLN A 611 -8.20 -13.53 -28.93
C GLN A 611 -7.98 -14.43 -27.71
N GLY A 612 -6.76 -14.97 -27.58
CA GLY A 612 -6.28 -15.62 -26.37
C GLY A 612 -5.70 -14.62 -25.37
N SER A 613 -5.59 -15.03 -24.10
CA SER A 613 -4.91 -14.30 -23.03
C SER A 613 -3.69 -15.10 -22.59
N TYR A 614 -2.50 -14.51 -22.67
CA TYR A 614 -1.24 -15.20 -22.44
C TYR A 614 -0.42 -14.49 -21.36
N LEU A 615 0.33 -15.27 -20.59
CA LEU A 615 1.32 -14.77 -19.65
C LEU A 615 2.69 -15.24 -20.12
N ARG A 616 3.67 -14.32 -20.14
CA ARG A 616 5.05 -14.69 -20.39
C ARG A 616 5.64 -15.37 -19.16
N VAL A 617 6.12 -16.61 -19.32
CA VAL A 617 6.79 -17.37 -18.27
C VAL A 617 8.23 -17.63 -18.69
N GLY A 618 9.16 -16.83 -18.14
CA GLY A 618 10.57 -16.90 -18.51
C GLY A 618 10.87 -16.39 -19.92
N ARG A 619 12.03 -16.77 -20.42
CA ARG A 619 12.52 -16.56 -21.80
C ARG A 619 13.27 -17.80 -22.22
N ASP A 620 13.36 -18.04 -23.53
CA ASP A 620 14.25 -19.07 -24.03
C ASP A 620 15.73 -18.63 -23.84
N PRO A 621 16.71 -19.53 -24.00
CA PRO A 621 18.12 -19.19 -23.83
C PRO A 621 18.66 -18.16 -24.84
N LEU A 622 17.96 -17.93 -25.95
CA LEU A 622 18.38 -17.03 -27.03
C LEU A 622 17.75 -15.63 -26.90
N GLY A 623 16.70 -15.48 -26.07
CA GLY A 623 16.16 -14.20 -25.63
C GLY A 623 14.70 -13.97 -26.04
#